data_AF-A0A645CP82-F1
#
_entry.id   AF-A0A645CP82-F1
#
_cell.length_a   1.000
_cell.length_b   1.000
_cell.length_c   1.000
_cell.angle_alpha   90.00
_cell.angle_beta   90.00
_cell.angle_gamma   90.00
#
_symmetry.space_group_name_H-M   'P 1'
#
loop_
_entity.id
_entity.type
_entity.pdbx_description
1 polymer ?
#
loop_
_entity_poly.entity_id
_entity_poly.type
_entity_poly.pdbx_seq_one_letter_code
_entity_poly.pdbx_strand_id
1 'polypeptide(L)'
;MFVPPQNVITVAAIRDTNNELSLFPAVEKPLVNSTAGKAKVRVAHLISNAPSVDIALPNGTILYKDVQFKDLENYIEVPIGRYTLEVRLAGTEIAILYIPNIKLRSDKYYTIYAIGLVGDEPSPQVLIPLDGISYLKV
;
A
#
# COMPACT_ATOMS: atom_id res chain seq x y z
N MET A 1 12.40 17.12 -6.54
CA MET A 1 11.39 16.21 -7.10
C MET A 1 10.72 16.92 -8.27
N PHE A 2 10.56 16.25 -9.42
CA PHE A 2 9.85 16.76 -10.59
C PHE A 2 8.52 16.01 -10.73
N VAL A 3 7.43 16.73 -11.01
CA VAL A 3 6.11 16.15 -11.28
C VAL A 3 5.80 16.40 -12.76
N PRO A 4 5.79 15.35 -13.61
CA PRO A 4 5.49 15.52 -15.02
C PRO A 4 4.05 16.04 -15.23
N PRO A 5 3.78 16.77 -16.32
CA PRO A 5 2.41 17.12 -16.70
C PRO A 5 1.51 15.88 -16.79
N GLN A 6 0.22 16.03 -16.49
CA GLN A 6 -0.80 14.95 -16.59
C GLN A 6 -0.48 13.71 -15.75
N ASN A 7 0.30 13.86 -14.66
CA ASN A 7 0.55 12.78 -13.72
C ASN A 7 0.03 13.16 -12.34
N VAL A 8 -0.50 12.16 -11.62
CA VAL A 8 -0.78 12.28 -10.20
C VAL A 8 0.26 11.46 -9.45
N ILE A 9 0.81 12.05 -8.39
CA ILE A 9 1.82 11.44 -7.55
C ILE A 9 1.42 11.69 -6.10
N THR A 10 1.34 10.61 -5.32
CA THR A 10 1.35 10.70 -3.86
C THR A 10 2.79 10.59 -3.38
N VAL A 11 3.20 11.43 -2.42
CA VAL A 11 4.57 11.40 -1.87
C VAL A 11 4.51 11.01 -0.40
N ALA A 12 5.16 9.90 -0.05
CA ALA A 12 5.36 9.51 1.35
C ALA A 12 6.72 10.00 1.85
N ALA A 13 6.77 10.56 3.05
CA ALA A 13 8.02 10.80 3.75
C ALA A 13 8.32 9.57 4.62
N ILE A 14 9.51 9.00 4.45
CA ILE A 14 9.92 7.76 5.12
C ILE A 14 11.26 7.93 5.79
N ARG A 15 11.49 7.17 6.85
CA ARG A 15 12.77 7.07 7.53
C ARG A 15 13.37 5.71 7.24
N ASP A 16 14.61 5.68 6.76
CA ASP A 16 15.31 4.41 6.56
C ASP A 16 15.97 3.91 7.87
N THR A 17 16.65 2.76 7.79
CA THR A 17 17.34 2.14 8.92
C THR A 17 18.52 2.96 9.44
N ASN A 18 19.02 3.93 8.66
CA ASN A 18 20.09 4.85 9.07
C ASN A 18 19.54 6.12 9.73
N ASN A 19 18.23 6.16 10.03
CA ASN A 19 17.54 7.31 10.60
C ASN A 19 17.49 8.52 9.64
N GLU A 20 17.73 8.31 8.35
CA GLU A 20 17.68 9.37 7.34
C GLU A 20 16.26 9.53 6.78
N LEU A 21 15.81 10.78 6.66
CA LEU A 21 14.53 11.10 6.05
C LEU A 21 14.69 11.13 4.53
N SER A 22 13.82 10.39 3.83
CA SER A 22 13.74 10.39 2.37
C SER A 22 12.31 10.50 1.88
N LEU A 23 12.15 10.93 0.62
CA LEU A 23 10.85 11.02 -0.04
C LEU A 23 10.68 9.82 -0.98
N PHE A 24 9.51 9.18 -0.89
CA PHE A 24 9.10 8.08 -1.74
C PHE A 24 7.94 8.53 -2.65
N PRO A 25 8.20 8.79 -3.94
CA PRO A 25 7.16 9.13 -4.89
C PRO A 25 6.41 7.88 -5.37
N ALA A 26 5.12 7.81 -5.06
CA ALA A 26 4.21 6.80 -5.59
C ALA A 26 3.46 7.37 -6.79
N VAL A 27 3.99 7.14 -8.00
CA VAL A 27 3.33 7.54 -9.24
C VAL A 27 2.04 6.75 -9.40
N GLU A 28 0.93 7.44 -9.63
CA GLU A 28 -0.38 6.84 -9.77
C GLU A 28 -0.71 6.63 -11.24
N LYS A 29 -0.69 5.37 -11.68
CA LYS A 29 -1.05 4.99 -13.04
C LYS A 29 -2.37 4.21 -13.01
N PRO A 30 -3.42 4.68 -13.71
CA PRO A 30 -4.67 3.96 -13.77
C PRO A 30 -4.50 2.63 -14.54
N LEU A 31 -5.35 1.65 -14.24
CA LEU A 31 -5.42 0.43 -15.03
C LEU A 31 -6.06 0.71 -16.38
N VAL A 32 -5.45 0.20 -17.46
CA VAL A 32 -5.93 0.41 -18.84
C VAL A 32 -7.30 -0.23 -19.09
N ASN A 33 -7.60 -1.34 -18.39
CA ASN A 33 -8.86 -2.09 -18.51
C ASN A 33 -9.50 -2.35 -17.14
N SER A 34 -9.79 -1.29 -16.41
CA SER A 34 -10.44 -1.38 -15.09
C SER A 34 -11.90 -1.85 -15.21
N THR A 35 -12.27 -2.85 -14.43
CA THR A 35 -13.66 -3.31 -14.24
C THR A 35 -14.45 -2.29 -13.43
N ALA A 36 -15.56 -1.80 -13.98
CA ALA A 36 -16.50 -0.95 -13.24
C ALA A 36 -17.09 -1.70 -12.03
N GLY A 37 -17.37 -0.99 -10.94
CA GLY A 37 -17.95 -1.63 -9.75
C GLY A 37 -16.94 -2.23 -8.79
N LYS A 38 -15.64 -2.29 -9.15
CA LYS A 38 -14.56 -2.80 -8.31
C LYS A 38 -13.69 -1.69 -7.74
N ALA A 39 -13.09 -1.96 -6.58
CA ALA A 39 -12.02 -1.13 -6.03
C ALA A 39 -10.67 -1.56 -6.61
N LYS A 40 -9.73 -0.62 -6.67
CA LYS A 40 -8.35 -0.85 -7.09
C LYS A 40 -7.45 -0.59 -5.90
N VAL A 41 -6.64 -1.56 -5.54
CA VAL A 41 -5.77 -1.49 -4.37
C VAL A 41 -4.36 -1.83 -4.80
N ARG A 42 -3.37 -1.14 -4.24
CA ARG A 42 -1.96 -1.54 -4.27
C ARG A 42 -1.31 -1.30 -2.92
N VAL A 43 -0.08 -1.78 -2.77
CA VAL A 43 0.67 -1.66 -1.52
C VAL A 43 2.04 -1.01 -1.79
N ALA A 44 2.48 -0.21 -0.84
CA ALA A 44 3.87 0.19 -0.70
C ALA A 44 4.39 -0.29 0.65
N HIS A 45 5.46 -1.11 0.65
CA HIS A 45 6.10 -1.55 1.88
C HIS A 45 7.21 -0.58 2.27
N LEU A 46 6.99 0.17 3.34
CA LEU A 46 7.85 1.26 3.80
C LEU A 46 8.21 1.12 5.29
N ILE A 47 8.07 -0.09 5.86
CA ILE A 47 8.59 -0.42 7.20
C ILE A 47 10.08 -0.76 7.03
N SER A 48 10.96 0.16 7.40
CA SER A 48 12.36 0.13 6.96
C SER A 48 13.21 -0.98 7.56
N ASN A 49 12.87 -1.44 8.77
CA ASN A 49 13.59 -2.52 9.45
C ASN A 49 12.92 -3.90 9.33
N ALA A 50 11.80 -3.99 8.60
CA ALA A 50 11.18 -5.27 8.31
C ALA A 50 11.83 -5.92 7.09
N PRO A 51 11.90 -7.26 7.02
CA PRO A 51 12.21 -7.96 5.77
C PRO A 51 11.05 -7.77 4.77
N SER A 52 11.08 -8.53 3.67
CA SER A 52 9.93 -8.56 2.77
C SER A 52 8.67 -9.08 3.45
N VAL A 53 7.53 -8.62 2.94
CA VAL A 53 6.22 -8.91 3.53
C VAL A 53 5.24 -9.49 2.53
N ASP A 54 4.32 -10.30 3.05
CA ASP A 54 3.11 -10.71 2.34
C ASP A 54 1.93 -9.87 2.84
N ILE A 55 1.07 -9.45 1.91
CA ILE A 55 -0.17 -8.75 2.21
C ILE A 55 -1.30 -9.75 2.03
N ALA A 56 -1.96 -10.12 3.12
CA ALA A 56 -2.90 -11.21 3.15
C ALA A 56 -4.25 -10.81 3.75
N LEU A 57 -5.26 -11.62 3.46
CA LEU A 57 -6.52 -11.66 4.18
C LEU A 57 -6.42 -12.66 5.35
N PRO A 58 -7.21 -12.48 6.43
CA PRO A 58 -7.20 -13.41 7.57
C PRO A 58 -7.52 -14.87 7.21
N ASN A 59 -8.20 -15.12 6.09
CA ASN A 59 -8.48 -16.47 5.60
C ASN A 59 -7.29 -17.15 4.89
N GLY A 60 -6.11 -16.51 4.89
CA GLY A 60 -4.89 -17.03 4.25
C GLY A 60 -4.72 -16.65 2.78
N THR A 61 -5.69 -15.95 2.17
CA THR A 61 -5.54 -15.46 0.78
C THR A 61 -4.46 -14.38 0.72
N ILE A 62 -3.40 -14.61 -0.05
CA ILE A 62 -2.33 -13.63 -0.26
C ILE A 62 -2.69 -12.75 -1.47
N LEU A 63 -2.73 -11.43 -1.25
CA LEU A 63 -2.99 -10.41 -2.29
C LEU A 63 -1.69 -9.96 -2.97
N TYR A 64 -0.63 -9.78 -2.17
CA TYR A 64 0.72 -9.46 -2.63
C TYR A 64 1.72 -10.31 -1.88
N LYS A 65 2.73 -10.82 -2.57
CA LYS A 65 3.72 -11.76 -2.02
C LYS A 65 5.12 -11.18 -2.15
N ASP A 66 5.93 -11.35 -1.12
CA ASP A 66 7.36 -11.01 -1.10
C ASP A 66 7.66 -9.55 -1.48
N VAL A 67 6.82 -8.63 -1.01
CA VAL A 67 6.94 -7.18 -1.26
C VAL A 67 8.15 -6.66 -0.50
N GLN A 68 9.19 -6.19 -1.20
CA GLN A 68 10.42 -5.69 -0.60
C GLN A 68 10.26 -4.26 -0.07
N PHE A 69 11.16 -3.83 0.81
CA PHE A 69 11.19 -2.44 1.26
C PHE A 69 11.38 -1.48 0.06
N LYS A 70 10.54 -0.45 0.00
CA LYS A 70 10.42 0.52 -1.10
C LYS A 70 9.83 -0.05 -2.40
N ASP A 71 9.28 -1.26 -2.39
CA ASP A 71 8.46 -1.71 -3.50
C ASP A 71 7.11 -0.98 -3.51
N LEU A 72 6.66 -0.64 -4.72
CA LEU A 72 5.33 -0.15 -5.01
C LEU A 72 4.68 -1.10 -5.98
N GLU A 73 3.74 -1.89 -5.48
CA GLU A 73 3.07 -2.91 -6.25
C GLU A 73 2.12 -2.31 -7.29
N ASN A 74 1.79 -3.11 -8.31
CA ASN A 74 0.75 -2.75 -9.26
C ASN A 74 -0.64 -2.87 -8.62
N TYR A 75 -1.59 -2.07 -9.11
CA TYR A 75 -2.98 -2.19 -8.66
C TYR A 75 -3.56 -3.55 -9.05
N ILE A 76 -4.24 -4.17 -8.09
CA ILE A 76 -5.16 -5.28 -8.33
C ILE A 76 -6.59 -4.80 -8.15
N GLU A 77 -7.52 -5.49 -8.79
CA GLU A 77 -8.94 -5.25 -8.60
C GLU A 77 -9.53 -6.19 -7.55
N VAL A 78 -10.25 -5.62 -6.60
CA VAL A 78 -10.95 -6.37 -5.55
C VAL A 78 -12.43 -5.99 -5.50
N PRO A 79 -13.31 -6.91 -5.06
CA PRO A 79 -14.68 -6.55 -4.73
C PRO A 79 -14.76 -5.35 -3.78
N ILE A 80 -15.84 -4.58 -3.89
CA ILE A 80 -16.12 -3.51 -2.92
C ILE A 80 -16.53 -4.13 -1.59
N GLY A 81 -16.28 -3.41 -0.49
CA GLY A 81 -16.71 -3.87 0.82
C GLY A 81 -15.78 -3.47 1.95
N ARG A 82 -15.88 -4.20 3.06
CA ARG A 82 -15.00 -4.06 4.21
C ARG A 82 -13.96 -5.18 4.19
N TYR A 83 -12.71 -4.80 4.32
CA TYR A 83 -11.58 -5.71 4.35
C TYR A 83 -10.88 -5.60 5.70
N THR A 84 -10.38 -6.74 6.15
CA THR A 84 -9.30 -6.81 7.11
C THR A 84 -8.08 -7.29 6.35
N LEU A 85 -6.96 -6.62 6.55
CA LEU A 85 -5.67 -7.00 5.96
C LEU A 85 -4.67 -7.35 7.05
N GLU A 86 -3.75 -8.23 6.70
CA GLU A 86 -2.60 -8.58 7.49
C GLU A 86 -1.33 -8.30 6.67
N VAL A 87 -0.35 -7.67 7.31
CA VAL A 87 1.02 -7.60 6.82
C VAL A 87 1.79 -8.69 7.55
N ARG A 88 2.25 -9.70 6.82
CA ARG A 88 2.95 -10.88 7.36
C ARG A 88 4.40 -10.86 6.93
N LEU A 89 5.29 -11.44 7.72
CA LEU A 89 6.65 -11.74 7.26
C LEU A 89 6.55 -12.71 6.07
N ALA A 90 7.23 -12.38 4.96
CA ALA A 90 7.07 -13.12 3.71
C ALA A 90 7.28 -14.63 3.86
N GLY A 91 6.39 -15.42 3.27
CA GLY A 91 6.43 -16.87 3.32
C GLY A 91 6.03 -17.48 4.66
N THR A 92 5.51 -16.70 5.60
CA THR A 92 5.06 -17.16 6.92
C THR A 92 3.64 -16.68 7.26
N GLU A 93 3.08 -17.19 8.36
CA GLU A 93 1.81 -16.70 8.92
C GLU A 93 2.01 -15.65 10.03
N ILE A 94 3.25 -15.22 10.28
CA ILE A 94 3.57 -14.27 11.35
C ILE A 94 3.15 -12.87 10.89
N ALA A 95 1.99 -12.40 11.38
CA ALA A 95 1.52 -11.04 11.14
C ALA A 95 2.30 -10.03 11.99
N ILE A 96 2.92 -9.04 11.34
CA ILE A 96 3.53 -7.88 12.00
C ILE A 96 2.57 -6.69 12.09
N LEU A 97 1.47 -6.72 11.33
CA LEU A 97 0.42 -5.72 11.39
C LEU A 97 -0.95 -6.31 11.04
N TYR A 98 -1.96 -5.96 11.82
CA TYR A 98 -3.36 -6.34 11.61
C TYR A 98 -4.21 -5.08 11.42
N ILE A 99 -4.91 -4.98 10.28
CA ILE A 99 -5.60 -3.76 9.88
C ILE A 99 -7.08 -4.06 9.62
N PRO A 100 -7.97 -3.84 10.59
CA PRO A 100 -9.40 -4.10 10.42
C PRO A 100 -10.13 -2.95 9.71
N ASN A 101 -11.32 -3.25 9.21
CA ASN A 101 -12.35 -2.28 8.82
C ASN A 101 -11.98 -1.32 7.66
N ILE A 102 -11.07 -1.71 6.77
CA ILE A 102 -10.76 -0.94 5.56
C ILE A 102 -11.99 -0.94 4.65
N LYS A 103 -12.53 0.25 4.36
CA LYS A 103 -13.71 0.39 3.50
C LYS A 103 -13.31 0.76 2.08
N LEU A 104 -13.46 -0.18 1.16
CA LEU A 104 -13.18 -0.01 -0.26
C LEU A 104 -14.47 0.31 -1.02
N ARG A 105 -14.42 1.37 -1.83
CA ARG A 105 -15.57 1.87 -2.60
C ARG A 105 -15.40 1.62 -4.10
N SER A 106 -16.52 1.59 -4.80
CA SER A 106 -16.55 1.41 -6.26
C SER A 106 -15.72 2.45 -6.98
N ASP A 107 -14.94 2.01 -7.96
CA ASP A 107 -14.21 2.86 -8.90
C ASP A 107 -13.25 3.85 -8.22
N LYS A 108 -12.68 3.41 -7.10
CA LYS A 108 -11.66 4.12 -6.33
C LYS A 108 -10.35 3.34 -6.30
N TYR A 109 -9.26 4.09 -6.35
CA TYR A 109 -7.88 3.64 -6.22
C TYR A 109 -7.39 3.95 -4.80
N TYR A 110 -6.75 2.97 -4.18
CA TYR A 110 -6.17 3.06 -2.86
C TYR A 110 -4.75 2.51 -2.88
N THR A 111 -3.82 3.25 -2.31
CA THR A 111 -2.48 2.75 -1.99
C THR A 111 -2.39 2.55 -0.48
N ILE A 112 -2.05 1.34 -0.06
CA ILE A 112 -1.79 1.00 1.34
C ILE A 112 -0.31 1.19 1.59
N TYR A 113 0.05 2.23 2.33
CA TYR A 113 1.44 2.50 2.72
C TYR A 113 1.67 1.88 4.10
N ALA A 114 2.37 0.75 4.16
CA ALA A 114 2.82 0.17 5.42
C ALA A 114 4.08 0.90 5.89
N ILE A 115 4.03 1.59 7.02
CA ILE A 115 5.11 2.46 7.52
C ILE A 115 5.43 2.11 8.98
N GLY A 116 6.53 2.65 9.49
CA GLY A 116 6.95 2.49 10.89
C GLY A 116 8.12 1.54 11.04
N LEU A 117 8.32 1.03 12.25
CA LEU A 117 9.44 0.16 12.61
C LEU A 117 8.94 -1.01 13.46
N VAL A 118 9.36 -2.23 13.13
CA VAL A 118 9.05 -3.42 13.95
C VAL A 118 9.86 -3.36 15.25
N GLY A 119 9.16 -3.35 16.39
CA GLY A 119 9.79 -3.32 17.72
C GLY A 119 10.44 -1.98 18.10
N ASP A 120 10.12 -0.90 17.40
CA ASP A 120 10.66 0.45 17.64
C ASP A 120 9.61 1.52 17.27
N GLU A 121 9.90 2.82 17.50
CA GLU A 121 8.98 3.93 17.28
C GLU A 121 9.26 4.75 16.01
N PRO A 122 8.23 5.10 15.19
CA PRO A 122 6.84 4.74 15.40
C PRO A 122 6.57 3.26 15.09
N SER A 123 5.77 2.62 15.93
CA SER A 123 5.30 1.23 15.70
C SER A 123 4.65 1.06 14.32
N PRO A 124 4.64 -0.16 13.73
CA PRO A 124 4.12 -0.36 12.39
C PRO A 124 2.64 0.05 12.27
N GLN A 125 2.29 0.73 11.19
CA GLN A 125 0.93 1.18 10.90
C GLN A 125 0.72 1.28 9.39
N VAL A 126 -0.52 1.52 8.97
CA VAL A 126 -0.82 1.83 7.57
C VAL A 126 -1.46 3.21 7.39
N LEU A 127 -1.09 3.87 6.31
CA LEU A 127 -1.82 5.00 5.76
C LEU A 127 -2.50 4.55 4.46
N ILE A 128 -3.80 4.82 4.33
CA ILE A 128 -4.59 4.41 3.16
C ILE A 128 -5.31 5.63 2.59
N PRO A 129 -4.59 6.56 1.94
CA PRO A 129 -5.21 7.66 1.24
C PRO A 129 -6.05 7.15 0.07
N LEU A 130 -7.03 7.96 -0.33
CA LEU A 130 -7.66 7.81 -1.62
C LEU A 130 -6.70 8.40 -2.67
N ASP A 131 -6.26 7.59 -3.62
CA ASP A 131 -5.32 8.03 -4.66
C ASP A 131 -5.98 9.09 -5.54
N GLY A 132 -5.22 10.12 -5.90
CA GLY A 132 -5.73 11.29 -6.62
C GLY A 132 -6.32 10.96 -7.99
N ILE A 133 -5.84 9.92 -8.68
CA ILE A 133 -6.46 9.39 -9.93
C ILE A 133 -7.92 8.94 -9.74
N SER A 134 -8.40 8.82 -8.50
CA SER A 134 -9.81 8.53 -8.19
C SER A 134 -10.76 9.72 -8.35
N TYR A 135 -10.25 10.95 -8.42
CA TYR A 135 -11.06 12.17 -8.43
C TYR A 135 -10.47 13.32 -9.26
N LEU A 136 -9.17 13.28 -9.57
CA LEU A 136 -8.53 14.19 -10.50
C LEU A 136 -8.72 13.69 -11.92
N LYS A 137 -9.06 14.62 -12.82
CA LYS A 137 -9.04 14.38 -14.26
C LYS A 137 -7.67 14.83 -14.76
N VAL A 138 -6.77 13.88 -14.99
CA VAL A 138 -5.44 14.10 -15.55
C VAL A 138 -5.29 13.41 -16.89
#